data_AF-X1KCC2-F1
#
_entry.id   AF-X1KCC2-F1
#
_cell.length_a   1.000
_cell.length_b   1.000
_cell.length_c   1.000
_cell.angle_alpha   90.00
_cell.angle_beta   90.00
_cell.angle_gamma   90.00
#
_symmetry.space_group_name_H-M   'P 1'
#
loop_
_entity.id
_entity.type
_entity.pdbx_description
1 polymer ?
#
loop_
_entity_poly.entity_id
_entity_poly.type
_entity_poly.pdbx_seq_one_letter_code
_entity_poly.pdbx_strand_id
1 'polypeptide(L)' 'IVGKPIKELALPKESKLALICSKERKPRLPTASTILRAGDRVIAVTTPESEEELRAALRGD' A
#
# COMPACT_ATOMS: atom_id res chain seq x y z
N ILE A 1 -8.80 4.92 1.78
CA ILE A 1 -8.59 3.88 0.72
C ILE A 1 -8.97 2.43 1.10
N VAL A 2 -9.49 2.17 2.30
CA VAL A 2 -9.85 0.82 2.75
C VAL A 2 -10.85 0.16 1.80
N GLY A 3 -10.65 -1.12 1.49
CA GLY A 3 -11.57 -1.89 0.64
C GLY A 3 -11.29 -1.79 -0.86
N LYS A 4 -10.36 -0.93 -1.31
CA LYS A 4 -9.93 -0.87 -2.71
C LYS A 4 -8.81 -1.86 -3.02
N PRO A 5 -8.78 -2.46 -4.22
CA PRO A 5 -7.62 -3.20 -4.70
C PRO A 5 -6.49 -2.23 -5.05
N ILE A 6 -5.24 -2.67 -4.90
CA ILE A 6 -4.05 -1.84 -5.15
C ILE A 6 -4.05 -1.19 -6.54
N LYS A 7 -4.52 -1.91 -7.57
CA LYS A 7 -4.58 -1.39 -8.95
C LYS A 7 -5.48 -0.15 -9.13
N GLU A 8 -6.38 0.12 -8.20
CA GLU A 8 -7.27 1.29 -8.22
C GLU A 8 -6.72 2.46 -7.39
N LEU A 9 -5.55 2.29 -6.77
CA LEU A 9 -4.86 3.35 -6.04
C LEU A 9 -3.95 4.11 -7.00
N ALA A 10 -4.03 5.44 -6.94
CA ALA A 10 -3.07 6.31 -7.63
C ALA A 10 -1.76 6.32 -6.83
N LEU A 11 -0.92 5.31 -7.06
CA LEU A 11 0.41 5.24 -6.44
C LEU A 11 1.43 5.95 -7.33
N PRO A 12 2.45 6.63 -6.74
CA PRO A 12 3.54 7.22 -7.52
C PRO A 12 4.27 6.14 -8.33
N LYS A 13 4.73 6.48 -9.55
CA LYS A 13 5.36 5.51 -10.47
C LYS A 13 6.56 4.78 -9.86
N GLU A 14 7.36 5.50 -9.07
CA GLU A 14 8.57 4.96 -8.44
C GLU A 14 8.29 4.29 -7.08
N SER A 15 7.03 3.96 -6.78
CA SER A 15 6.62 3.29 -5.56
C SER A 15 6.22 1.84 -5.79
N LYS A 16 6.69 0.94 -4.92
CA LYS A 16 6.29 -0.47 -4.89
C LYS A 16 5.90 -0.90 -3.49
N LEU A 17 4.75 -1.55 -3.38
CA LEU A 17 4.36 -2.20 -2.12
C LEU A 17 5.09 -3.56 -2.06
N ALA A 18 5.96 -3.73 -1.06
CA ALA A 18 6.80 -4.92 -0.92
C ALA A 18 6.14 -5.99 -0.06
N LEU A 19 5.45 -5.60 1.01
CA LEU A 19 4.85 -6.54 1.95
C LEU A 19 3.62 -5.96 2.62
N ILE A 20 2.62 -6.81 2.86
CA ILE A 20 1.49 -6.49 3.72
C ILE A 20 1.51 -7.40 4.94
N CYS A 21 1.55 -6.80 6.12
CA CYS A 21 1.46 -7.47 7.41
C CYS A 21 0.13 -7.12 8.08
N SER A 22 -0.61 -8.14 8.50
CA SER A 22 -1.88 -7.98 9.20
C SER A 22 -1.78 -8.67 10.56
N LYS A 23 -2.52 -8.22 11.57
CA LYS A 23 -2.51 -8.90 12.88
C LYS A 23 -3.07 -10.33 12.78
N GLU A 24 -4.04 -10.53 11.89
CA GLU A 24 -4.80 -11.78 11.77
C GLU A 24 -4.31 -12.70 10.64
N ARG A 25 -3.42 -12.21 9.76
CA ARG A 25 -3.02 -12.91 8.53
C ARG A 25 -1.51 -12.92 8.39
N LYS A 26 -0.99 -14.03 7.84
CA LYS A 26 0.43 -14.15 7.52
C LYS A 26 0.89 -13.00 6.60
N PRO A 27 2.14 -12.53 6.75
CA PRO A 27 2.73 -11.59 5.81
C PRO A 27 2.65 -12.14 4.39
N ARG A 28 2.30 -11.28 3.43
CA ARG A 28 2.12 -11.69 2.04
C ARG A 28 2.60 -10.63 1.07
N LEU A 29 3.09 -11.08 -0.07
CA LEU A 29 3.40 -10.19 -1.19
C LEU A 29 2.08 -9.64 -1.76
N PRO A 30 1.99 -8.31 -1.95
CA PRO A 30 0.83 -7.71 -2.58
C PRO A 30 0.78 -8.04 -4.08
N THR A 31 -0.44 -8.21 -4.58
CA THR A 31 -0.76 -8.30 -6.01
C THR A 31 -1.63 -7.10 -6.40
N ALA A 32 -1.78 -6.85 -7.70
CA ALA A 32 -2.68 -5.81 -8.21
C ALA A 32 -4.14 -5.93 -7.68
N SER A 33 -4.59 -7.16 -7.42
CA SER A 33 -5.93 -7.46 -6.87
C SER A 33 -5.98 -7.48 -5.35
N THR A 34 -4.85 -7.30 -4.65
CA THR A 34 -4.85 -7.32 -3.20
C THR A 34 -5.59 -6.11 -2.64
N ILE A 35 -6.56 -6.39 -1.76
CA ILE A 35 -7.37 -5.37 -1.09
C ILE A 35 -6.72 -5.00 0.24
N LEU A 36 -6.45 -3.70 0.43
CA LEU A 36 -5.95 -3.16 1.69
C LEU A 36 -7.08 -3.02 2.71
N ARG A 37 -6.86 -3.52 3.93
CA ARG A 37 -7.82 -3.46 5.03
C ARG A 37 -7.36 -2.48 6.10
N ALA A 38 -8.31 -1.95 6.87
CA ALA A 38 -7.98 -1.14 8.03
C ALA A 38 -7.04 -1.92 8.98
N GLY A 39 -5.98 -1.25 9.46
CA GLY A 39 -4.99 -1.86 10.33
C GLY A 39 -3.93 -2.75 9.64
N ASP A 40 -4.00 -2.94 8.32
CA ASP A 40 -2.89 -3.55 7.59
C ASP A 40 -1.66 -2.61 7.65
N ARG A 41 -0.50 -3.17 7.98
CA ARG A 41 0.79 -2.49 7.88
C ARG A 41 1.39 -2.79 6.52
N VAL A 42 1.75 -1.74 5.78
CA VAL A 42 2.34 -1.84 4.46
C VAL A 42 3.81 -1.47 4.54
N ILE A 43 4.68 -2.33 4.03
CA ILE A 43 6.08 -2.01 3.75
C ILE A 43 6.16 -1.67 2.28
N ALA A 44 6.68 -0.49 1.97
CA ALA A 44 6.83 0.00 0.61
C ALA A 44 8.25 0.52 0.37
N VAL A 45 8.67 0.44 -0.88
CA VAL A 45 9.90 1.06 -1.38
C VAL A 45 9.48 2.20 -2.28
N THR A 46 10.08 3.37 -2.08
CA THR A 46 9.81 4.58 -2.85
C THR A 46 11.04 5.48 -2.82
N THR A 47 11.04 6.53 -3.65
CA THR A 47 12.06 7.58 -3.58
C THR A 47 11.70 8.58 -2.48
N PRO A 48 12.69 9.29 -1.90
CA PRO A 48 12.41 10.32 -0.89
C PRO A 48 11.40 11.39 -1.37
N GLU A 49 11.48 11.76 -2.65
CA GLU A 49 10.61 12.78 -3.27
C GLU A 49 9.15 12.30 -3.38
N SER A 50 8.94 10.98 -3.53
CA SER A 50 7.62 10.37 -3.68
C SER A 50 7.02 9.89 -2.35
N GLU A 51 7.75 10.01 -1.23
CA GLU A 51 7.34 9.43 0.05
C GLU A 51 6.03 10.03 0.57
N GLU A 52 5.90 11.37 0.51
CA GLU A 52 4.74 12.08 1.00
C GLU A 52 3.49 11.76 0.17
N GLU A 53 3.62 11.76 -1.16
CA GLU A 53 2.55 11.38 -2.08
C GLU A 53 2.11 9.93 -1.86
N LEU A 54 3.06 9.00 -1.71
CA LEU A 54 2.75 7.60 -1.40
C LEU A 54 2.01 7.48 -0.05
N ARG A 55 2.42 8.25 0.95
CA ARG A 55 1.78 8.24 2.27
C ARG A 55 0.35 8.76 2.19
N ALA A 56 0.10 9.85 1.48
CA ALA A 56 -1.24 10.39 1.25
C ALA A 56 -2.12 9.36 0.52
N ALA A 57 -1.61 8.76 -0.56
CA ALA A 57 -2.32 7.74 -1.33
C ALA A 57 -2.69 6.50 -0.49
N LEU A 58 -1.88 6.13 0.50
CA LEU A 58 -2.14 4.98 1.38
C LEU A 58 -2.97 5.29 2.63
N ARG A 59 -3.01 6.55 3.08
CA ARG A 59 -3.86 6.98 4.22
C ARG A 59 -5.24 7.42 3.76
N GLY A 60 -5.35 7.92 2.53
CA GLY A 60 -6.59 8.46 1.97
C GLY A 60 -6.89 9.86 2.48
N ASP A 61 -5.84 10.66 2.69
CA ASP A 61 -5.92 12.11 2.90
C ASP A 61 -6.19 12.84 1.58
#